data_AF-E1RH07-F1
#
_entry.id   AF-E1RH07-F1
#
_cell.length_a   1.000
_cell.length_b   1.000
_cell.length_c   1.000
_cell.angle_alpha   90.00
_cell.angle_beta   90.00
_cell.angle_gamma   90.00
#
_symmetry.space_group_name_H-M   'P 1'
#
loop_
_entity.id
_entity.type
_entity.pdbx_description
1 polymer ?
#
loop_
_entity_poly.entity_id
_entity_poly.type
_entity_poly.pdbx_seq_one_letter_code
_entity_poly.pdbx_strand_id
1 'polypeptide(L)'
;MRCQKFFDKKNTLFLSYLSFFAVFSFAYYFLSSKNSFYSGIIGIILIILYPVGAFFYGYKTGDRFRSPLAGIVSYTFLILFISLLVNFQNPLSSGYLLLFAGYHLALLICLGIIGFLASGREKLHLIAAGILSVIWFLIFISGIS
;
A
#
# COMPACT_ATOMS: atom_id res chain seq x y z
N MET A 1 18.78 19.20 -22.16
CA MET A 1 17.87 18.08 -22.49
C MET A 1 17.86 16.97 -21.41
N ARG A 2 17.80 17.27 -20.10
CA ARG A 2 17.65 16.23 -19.03
C ARG A 2 16.24 16.15 -18.42
N CYS A 3 15.43 17.21 -18.52
CA CYS A 3 14.07 17.22 -17.96
C CYS A 3 13.05 16.40 -18.76
N GLN A 4 13.28 16.11 -20.04
CA GLN A 4 12.34 15.34 -20.87
C GLN A 4 12.20 13.87 -20.43
N LYS A 5 13.23 13.27 -19.80
CA LYS A 5 13.14 11.90 -19.28
C LYS A 5 12.29 11.79 -18.00
N PHE A 6 12.05 12.90 -17.28
CA PHE A 6 11.20 12.89 -16.09
C PHE A 6 9.72 12.74 -16.47
N PHE A 7 9.32 13.28 -17.64
CA PHE A 7 7.98 13.16 -18.23
C PHE A 7 7.77 11.87 -19.06
N ASP A 8 8.51 10.81 -18.78
CA ASP A 8 8.16 9.50 -19.31
C ASP A 8 6.78 9.09 -18.75
N LYS A 9 5.87 8.63 -19.61
CA LYS A 9 4.48 8.27 -19.25
C LYS A 9 4.43 7.33 -18.05
N LYS A 10 5.42 6.46 -17.91
CA LYS A 10 5.56 5.54 -16.77
C LYS A 10 5.91 6.25 -15.46
N ASN A 11 6.72 7.32 -15.47
CA ASN A 11 7.03 8.11 -14.27
C ASN A 11 5.80 8.89 -13.82
N THR A 12 5.07 9.49 -14.76
CA THR A 12 3.84 10.20 -14.46
C THR A 12 2.80 9.26 -13.83
N LEU A 13 2.60 8.07 -14.40
CA LEU A 13 1.71 7.05 -13.82
C LEU A 13 2.13 6.63 -12.40
N PHE A 14 3.43 6.43 -12.18
CA PHE A 14 3.97 6.09 -10.86
C PHE A 14 3.70 7.19 -9.83
N LEU A 15 4.02 8.44 -10.18
CA LEU A 15 3.82 9.59 -9.30
C LEU A 15 2.32 9.84 -9.04
N SER A 16 1.47 9.73 -10.06
CA SER A 16 0.01 9.85 -9.88
C SER A 16 -0.54 8.76 -8.96
N TYR A 17 -0.08 7.52 -9.11
CA TYR A 17 -0.45 6.41 -8.23
C TYR A 17 -0.03 6.69 -6.78
N LEU A 18 1.23 7.07 -6.55
CA LEU A 18 1.71 7.38 -5.21
C LEU A 18 0.98 8.57 -4.59
N SER A 19 0.72 9.62 -5.38
CA SER A 19 0.00 10.80 -4.91
C SER A 19 -1.43 10.47 -4.51
N PHE A 20 -2.11 9.61 -5.27
CA PHE A 20 -3.46 9.14 -4.94
C PHE A 20 -3.49 8.45 -3.56
N PHE A 21 -2.58 7.51 -3.31
CA PHE A 21 -2.51 6.81 -2.02
C PHE A 21 -2.05 7.70 -0.87
N ALA A 22 -1.15 8.65 -1.12
CA ALA A 22 -0.74 9.63 -0.12
C ALA A 22 -1.92 10.51 0.32
N VAL A 23 -2.69 11.05 -0.63
CA VAL A 23 -3.86 11.88 -0.36
C VAL A 23 -4.95 11.09 0.36
N PHE A 24 -5.24 9.85 -0.06
CA PHE A 24 -6.24 9.02 0.61
C PHE A 24 -5.81 8.64 2.04
N SER A 25 -4.53 8.31 2.25
CA SER A 25 -4.01 7.99 3.59
C SER A 25 -4.05 9.22 4.51
N PHE A 26 -3.75 10.40 3.98
CA PHE A 26 -3.86 11.66 4.69
C PHE A 26 -5.32 11.98 5.06
N ALA A 27 -6.27 11.80 4.13
CA ALA A 27 -7.69 11.98 4.40
C ALA A 27 -8.18 11.01 5.50
N TYR A 28 -7.74 9.74 5.44
CA TYR A 28 -8.02 8.76 6.48
C TYR A 28 -7.48 9.19 7.85
N TYR A 29 -6.24 9.67 7.92
CA TYR A 29 -5.64 10.20 9.16
C TYR A 29 -6.48 11.34 9.77
N PHE A 30 -6.90 12.32 8.97
CA PHE A 30 -7.70 13.45 9.45
C PHE A 30 -9.10 13.05 9.92
N LEU A 31 -9.71 12.04 9.29
CA LEU A 31 -11.04 11.57 9.69
C LEU A 31 -10.97 10.64 10.90
N SER A 32 -9.93 9.83 10.99
CA SER A 32 -9.66 8.94 12.13
C SER A 32 -9.34 9.72 13.40
N SER A 33 -8.50 10.76 13.31
CA SER A 33 -8.21 11.65 14.45
C SER A 33 -9.44 12.37 15.03
N LYS A 34 -10.51 12.53 14.23
CA LYS A 34 -11.79 13.11 14.65
C LYS A 34 -12.81 12.07 15.12
N ASN A 35 -12.45 10.79 15.22
CA ASN A 35 -13.34 9.66 15.51
C ASN A 35 -14.63 9.66 14.66
N SER A 36 -14.50 10.05 13.38
CA SER A 36 -15.65 10.13 12.49
C SER A 36 -16.09 8.75 12.01
N PHE A 37 -17.40 8.48 11.92
CA PHE A 37 -17.94 7.28 11.28
C PHE A 37 -17.39 7.08 9.85
N TYR A 38 -17.16 8.17 9.11
CA TYR A 38 -16.60 8.15 7.77
C TYR A 38 -15.16 7.60 7.69
N SER A 39 -14.42 7.62 8.81
CA SER A 39 -13.07 7.04 8.88
C SER A 39 -13.09 5.53 8.64
N GLY A 40 -14.08 4.81 9.18
CA GLY A 40 -14.21 3.36 8.99
C GLY A 40 -14.44 2.99 7.52
N ILE A 41 -15.33 3.72 6.84
CA ILE A 41 -15.62 3.51 5.41
C ILE A 41 -14.36 3.71 4.56
N ILE A 42 -13.65 4.82 4.78
CA ILE A 42 -12.42 5.12 4.03
C ILE A 42 -11.31 4.11 4.36
N GLY A 43 -11.24 3.63 5.61
CA GLY A 43 -10.34 2.57 6.02
C GLY A 43 -10.58 1.29 5.21
N ILE A 44 -11.82 0.82 5.13
CA ILE A 44 -12.18 -0.37 4.33
C ILE A 44 -11.81 -0.18 2.85
N ILE A 45 -12.13 0.99 2.28
CA ILE A 45 -11.78 1.31 0.90
C ILE A 45 -10.27 1.26 0.69
N LEU A 46 -9.48 1.86 1.58
CA LEU A 46 -8.02 1.85 1.53
C LEU A 46 -7.45 0.42 1.58
N ILE A 47 -7.95 -0.41 2.50
CA ILE A 47 -7.51 -1.80 2.67
C ILE A 47 -7.71 -2.58 1.37
N ILE A 48 -8.84 -2.40 0.69
CA ILE A 48 -9.09 -3.06 -0.60
C ILE A 48 -8.22 -2.46 -1.71
N LEU A 49 -8.05 -1.14 -1.71
CA LEU A 49 -7.32 -0.43 -2.76
C LEU A 49 -5.83 -0.77 -2.81
N TYR A 50 -5.16 -1.08 -1.70
CA TYR A 50 -3.72 -1.41 -1.72
C TYR A 50 -3.38 -2.64 -2.59
N PRO A 51 -3.90 -3.85 -2.32
CA PRO A 51 -3.57 -5.02 -3.11
C PRO A 51 -4.13 -4.92 -4.54
N VAL A 52 -5.34 -4.38 -4.68
CA VAL A 52 -5.98 -4.16 -5.99
C VAL A 52 -5.19 -3.15 -6.83
N GLY A 53 -4.75 -2.06 -6.21
CA GLY A 53 -3.93 -1.03 -6.84
C GLY A 53 -2.58 -1.55 -7.28
N ALA A 54 -1.88 -2.31 -6.42
CA ALA A 54 -0.61 -2.94 -6.76
C ALA A 54 -0.76 -3.92 -7.93
N PHE A 55 -1.81 -4.74 -7.91
CA PHE A 55 -2.14 -5.66 -8.99
C PHE A 55 -2.41 -4.93 -10.31
N PHE A 56 -3.33 -3.97 -10.32
CA PHE A 56 -3.70 -3.24 -11.54
C PHE A 56 -2.54 -2.39 -12.09
N TYR A 57 -1.76 -1.77 -11.21
CA TYR A 57 -0.58 -1.01 -11.61
C TYR A 57 0.45 -1.91 -12.29
N GLY A 58 0.73 -3.09 -11.70
CA GLY A 58 1.65 -4.06 -12.29
C GLY A 58 1.17 -4.58 -13.63
N TYR A 59 -0.08 -5.02 -13.70
CA TYR A 59 -0.69 -5.49 -14.95
C TYR A 59 -0.63 -4.42 -16.06
N LYS A 60 -1.04 -3.19 -15.75
CA LYS A 60 -1.13 -2.08 -16.71
C LYS A 60 0.25 -1.62 -17.19
N THR A 61 1.22 -1.49 -16.29
CA THR A 61 2.54 -0.95 -16.64
C THR A 61 3.48 -2.00 -17.23
N GLY A 62 3.36 -3.27 -16.82
CA GLY A 62 4.29 -4.33 -17.18
C GLY A 62 5.73 -4.07 -16.70
N ASP A 63 5.91 -3.14 -15.75
CA ASP A 63 7.24 -2.74 -15.26
C ASP A 63 7.57 -3.50 -13.97
N ARG A 64 8.45 -4.51 -14.11
CA ARG A 64 8.87 -5.38 -13.00
C ARG A 64 9.63 -4.66 -11.89
N PHE A 65 10.18 -3.47 -12.14
CA PHE A 65 10.91 -2.70 -11.13
C PHE A 65 9.99 -1.70 -10.43
N ARG A 66 9.17 -0.97 -11.20
CA ARG A 66 8.32 0.07 -10.63
C ARG A 66 7.06 -0.47 -9.97
N SER A 67 6.56 -1.62 -10.42
CA SER A 67 5.35 -2.19 -9.83
C SER A 67 5.51 -2.63 -8.38
N PRO A 68 6.60 -3.33 -7.99
CA PRO A 68 6.83 -3.65 -6.58
C PRO A 68 6.99 -2.39 -5.73
N LEU A 69 7.75 -1.41 -6.24
CA LEU A 69 7.94 -0.13 -5.57
C LEU A 69 6.63 0.63 -5.39
N ALA A 70 5.71 0.58 -6.36
CA ALA A 70 4.42 1.25 -6.25
C ALA A 70 3.62 0.67 -5.08
N GLY A 71 3.57 -0.65 -4.94
CA GLY A 71 2.93 -1.33 -3.82
C GLY A 71 3.57 -0.98 -2.47
N ILE A 72 4.90 -1.12 -2.37
CA ILE A 72 5.66 -0.86 -1.13
C ILE A 72 5.53 0.60 -0.69
N VAL A 73 5.83 1.55 -1.59
CA VAL A 73 5.87 2.98 -1.26
C VAL A 73 4.48 3.52 -0.95
N SER A 74 3.44 3.08 -1.67
CA SER A 74 2.06 3.52 -1.39
C SER A 74 1.61 3.13 0.02
N TYR A 75 1.88 1.90 0.46
CA TYR A 75 1.51 1.44 1.81
C TYR A 75 2.37 2.05 2.92
N THR A 76 3.61 2.46 2.60
CA THR A 76 4.48 3.17 3.55
C THR A 76 3.84 4.47 4.06
N PHE A 77 3.05 5.17 3.23
CA PHE A 77 2.33 6.36 3.69
C PHE A 77 1.35 6.03 4.82
N LEU A 78 0.61 4.93 4.73
CA LEU A 78 -0.31 4.50 5.78
C LEU A 78 0.44 4.23 7.09
N ILE A 79 1.56 3.50 7.02
CA ILE A 79 2.40 3.18 8.19
C ILE A 79 2.88 4.46 8.86
N LEU A 80 3.36 5.44 8.08
CA LEU A 80 3.82 6.73 8.59
C LEU A 80 2.70 7.47 9.34
N PHE A 81 1.50 7.54 8.76
CA PHE A 81 0.37 8.23 9.40
C PHE A 81 -0.15 7.51 10.65
N ILE A 82 -0.18 6.18 10.66
CA ILE A 82 -0.51 5.40 11.86
C ILE A 82 0.53 5.65 12.95
N SER A 83 1.82 5.65 12.60
CA SER A 83 2.91 5.86 13.55
C SER A 83 2.85 7.27 14.18
N LEU A 84 2.43 8.27 13.40
CA LEU A 84 2.15 9.62 13.92
C LEU A 84 0.98 9.61 14.91
N LEU A 85 -0.14 8.96 14.61
CA LEU A 85 -1.29 8.88 15.54
C LEU A 85 -0.90 8.25 16.89
N VAL A 86 -0.16 7.14 16.83
CA VAL A 86 0.13 6.33 18.03
C VAL A 86 1.16 7.01 18.95
N ASN A 87 2.24 7.59 18.40
CA ASN A 87 3.28 8.23 19.21
C ASN A 87 2.79 9.47 19.98
N PHE A 88 1.74 10.16 19.53
CA PHE A 88 1.15 11.27 20.28
C PHE A 88 0.24 10.80 21.43
N GLN A 89 -0.22 9.55 21.41
CA GLN A 89 -1.24 9.06 22.33
C GLN A 89 -0.70 8.12 23.41
N ASN A 90 0.29 7.27 23.12
CA ASN A 90 0.94 6.41 24.11
C ASN A 90 2.35 6.01 23.64
N PRO A 91 3.41 6.19 24.45
CA PRO A 91 4.72 5.66 24.11
C PRO A 91 4.65 4.13 24.07
N LEU A 92 4.84 3.55 22.89
CA LEU A 92 4.83 2.10 22.68
C LEU A 92 6.01 1.45 23.41
N SER A 93 5.76 0.32 24.08
CA SER A 93 6.85 -0.50 24.61
C SER A 93 7.62 -1.17 23.45
N SER A 94 8.90 -1.48 23.66
CA SER A 94 9.80 -2.04 22.64
C SER A 94 9.29 -3.36 22.04
N GLY A 95 8.57 -4.17 22.81
CA GLY A 95 7.96 -5.41 22.33
C GLY A 95 6.83 -5.19 21.31
N TYR A 96 5.98 -4.18 21.54
CA TYR A 96 4.91 -3.84 20.58
C TYR A 96 5.44 -3.24 19.29
N LEU A 97 6.52 -2.45 19.36
CA LEU A 97 7.18 -1.89 18.17
C LEU A 97 7.71 -2.98 17.24
N LEU A 98 8.30 -4.05 17.78
CA LEU A 98 8.82 -5.16 16.99
C LEU A 98 7.70 -5.91 16.28
N LEU A 99 6.60 -6.20 16.98
CA LEU A 99 5.42 -6.87 16.40
C LEU A 99 4.77 -6.00 15.31
N PHE A 100 4.60 -4.71 15.58
CA PHE A 100 4.07 -3.74 14.61
C PHE A 100 4.95 -3.68 13.34
N ALA A 101 6.26 -3.52 13.51
CA ALA A 101 7.19 -3.45 12.38
C ALA A 101 7.21 -4.74 11.57
N GLY A 102 7.25 -5.91 12.23
CA GLY A 102 7.25 -7.22 11.57
C GLY A 102 5.96 -7.47 10.76
N TYR A 103 4.81 -7.15 11.36
CA TYR A 103 3.50 -7.25 10.71
C TYR A 103 3.42 -6.39 9.45
N HIS A 104 3.76 -5.11 9.55
CA HIS A 104 3.71 -4.19 8.40
C HIS A 104 4.78 -4.50 7.35
N LEU A 105 5.94 -5.03 7.74
CA LEU A 105 6.96 -5.49 6.80
C LEU A 105 6.46 -6.65 5.94
N ALA A 106 5.76 -7.63 6.54
CA ALA A 106 5.17 -8.74 5.80
C ALA A 106 4.14 -8.26 4.77
N LEU A 107 3.30 -7.29 5.16
CA LEU A 107 2.31 -6.66 4.26
C LEU A 107 2.99 -5.87 3.12
N LEU A 108 4.08 -5.14 3.40
CA LEU A 108 4.87 -4.45 2.38
C LEU A 108 5.46 -5.41 1.35
N ILE A 109 6.11 -6.48 1.83
CA ILE A 109 6.71 -7.50 0.95
C ILE A 109 5.63 -8.15 0.08
N CYS A 110 4.48 -8.49 0.67
CA CYS A 110 3.39 -9.11 -0.06
C CYS A 110 2.83 -8.17 -1.17
N LEU A 111 2.66 -6.87 -0.91
CA LEU A 111 2.30 -5.89 -1.97
C LEU A 111 3.35 -5.80 -3.08
N GLY A 112 4.63 -5.82 -2.70
CA GLY A 112 5.74 -5.85 -3.65
C GLY A 112 5.65 -7.05 -4.59
N ILE A 113 5.40 -8.23 -4.04
CA ILE A 113 5.27 -9.49 -4.78
C ILE A 113 4.02 -9.46 -5.68
N ILE A 114 2.88 -8.96 -5.20
CA ILE A 114 1.65 -8.81 -6.00
C ILE A 114 1.94 -7.96 -7.25
N GLY A 115 2.58 -6.81 -7.06
CA GLY A 115 2.97 -5.94 -8.17
C GLY A 115 3.96 -6.60 -9.13
N PHE A 116 4.97 -7.28 -8.60
CA PHE A 116 5.95 -8.02 -9.40
C PHE A 116 5.28 -9.07 -10.29
N LEU A 117 4.47 -9.95 -9.71
CA LEU A 117 3.80 -11.04 -10.42
C LEU A 117 2.81 -10.51 -11.45
N ALA A 118 2.01 -9.50 -11.09
CA ALA A 118 1.04 -8.90 -12.01
C ALA A 118 1.72 -8.26 -13.24
N SER A 119 2.93 -7.74 -13.08
CA SER A 119 3.70 -7.18 -14.20
C SER A 119 4.22 -8.22 -15.20
N GLY A 120 4.28 -9.50 -14.83
CA GLY A 120 4.69 -10.59 -15.70
C GLY A 120 3.67 -10.93 -16.80
N ARG A 121 2.38 -10.59 -16.63
CA ARG A 121 1.25 -10.80 -17.56
C ARG A 121 0.97 -12.25 -18.01
N GLU A 122 1.75 -13.22 -17.54
CA GLU A 122 1.45 -14.64 -17.74
C GLU A 122 0.25 -15.06 -16.87
N LYS A 123 -0.61 -15.94 -17.39
CA LYS A 123 -1.83 -16.37 -16.69
C LYS A 123 -1.56 -16.90 -15.27
N LEU A 124 -0.52 -17.73 -15.11
CA LEU A 124 -0.15 -18.30 -13.81
C LEU A 124 0.28 -17.22 -12.81
N HIS A 125 1.09 -16.25 -13.25
CA HIS A 125 1.52 -15.13 -12.40
C HIS A 125 0.34 -14.23 -11.99
N LEU A 126 -0.63 -14.00 -12.88
CA LEU A 126 -1.82 -13.22 -12.57
C LEU A 126 -2.73 -13.94 -11.56
N ILE A 127 -2.91 -15.25 -11.70
CA ILE A 127 -3.65 -16.06 -10.72
C ILE A 127 -2.96 -16.00 -9.35
N ALA A 128 -1.64 -16.19 -9.32
CA ALA A 128 -0.86 -16.12 -8.08
C ALA A 128 -0.96 -14.73 -7.42
N ALA A 129 -0.88 -13.64 -8.21
CA ALA A 129 -1.05 -12.28 -7.71
C ALA A 129 -2.47 -12.01 -7.17
N GLY A 130 -3.49 -12.60 -7.80
CA GLY A 130 -4.88 -12.55 -7.31
C GLY A 130 -5.04 -13.27 -5.98
N ILE A 131 -4.51 -14.48 -5.85
CA ILE A 131 -4.52 -15.24 -4.58
C ILE A 131 -3.77 -14.47 -3.49
N LEU A 132 -2.58 -13.94 -3.79
CA LEU A 132 -1.81 -13.13 -2.85
C LEU A 132 -2.55 -11.85 -2.43
N SER A 133 -3.34 -11.25 -3.31
CA SER A 133 -4.18 -10.09 -2.96
C SER A 133 -5.24 -10.44 -1.91
N VAL A 134 -5.84 -11.63 -2.02
CA VAL A 134 -6.77 -12.15 -1.00
C VAL A 134 -6.04 -12.48 0.30
N ILE A 135 -4.87 -13.14 0.22
CA ILE A 135 -4.05 -13.44 1.41
C ILE A 135 -3.63 -12.15 2.12
N TRP A 136 -3.22 -11.12 1.37
CA TRP A 136 -2.86 -9.82 1.93
C TRP A 136 -4.02 -9.22 2.73
N PHE A 137 -5.24 -9.27 2.19
CA PHE A 137 -6.45 -8.80 2.86
C PHE A 137 -6.74 -9.57 4.15
N LEU A 138 -6.60 -10.91 4.12
CA LEU A 138 -6.78 -11.75 5.30
C LEU A 138 -5.75 -11.46 6.39
N ILE A 139 -4.47 -11.29 6.01
CA ILE A 139 -3.40 -10.89 6.94
C ILE A 139 -3.74 -9.53 7.53
N PHE A 140 -4.17 -8.57 6.70
CA PHE A 140 -4.52 -7.23 7.17
C PHE A 140 -5.63 -7.27 8.25
N ILE A 141 -6.68 -8.06 8.03
CA ILE A 141 -7.78 -8.19 9.01
C ILE A 141 -7.31 -8.88 10.28
N SER A 142 -6.45 -9.91 10.17
CA SER A 142 -5.93 -10.63 11.34
C SER A 142 -5.11 -9.77 12.30
N GLY A 143 -4.56 -8.63 11.84
CA GLY A 143 -3.87 -7.69 12.71
C GLY A 143 -4.74 -6.59 13.30
N ILE A 144 -6.02 -6.51 12.94
CA ILE A 144 -7.00 -5.58 13.56
C ILE A 144 -7.63 -6.19 14.83
N SER A 145 -7.62 -7.53 14.95
CA SER A 145 -8.25 -8.26 16.07
C SER A 145 -7.46 -8.22 17.36
#